data_AF-A0A1V2QPS2-F1
#
_entry.id   AF-A0A1V2QPS2-F1
#
_cell.length_a   1.000
_cell.length_b   1.000
_cell.length_c   1.000
_cell.angle_alpha   90.00
_cell.angle_beta   90.00
_cell.angle_gamma   90.00
#
_symmetry.space_group_name_H-M   'P 1'
#
loop_
_entity.id
_entity.type
_entity.pdbx_description
1 polymer ?
#
loop_
_entity_poly.entity_id
_entity_poly.type
_entity_poly.pdbx_seq_one_letter_code
_entity_poly.pdbx_strand_id
1 'polypeptide(L)'
;MINDALVLGGDDRCAVSLHSAYIGGQLLGDDMAVANTSDAALTADLLRVDGDVLLRRTVIVGRGHSGTLALPAAHIRGHLMLGASRITNPSGPALYATRLHVGGDLSFRMADVRGTSETGAVNLAAAEAGQLDCDELTVRNPSGPLLDLENVRVRDVMVFPAAVACTTDHTQNLVMDGLVVNELRDIDWRAWLHLITHHTERYRPQPYQQLAALERAAGHDGNARRCSSHSSKTSAAALPTCWADGGCA
;
A
#
# COMPACT_ATOMS: atom_id res chain seq x y z
N MET A 1 14.04 -11.23 17.90
CA MET A 1 15.00 -10.40 17.14
C MET A 1 15.81 -11.33 16.27
N ILE A 2 15.82 -11.07 14.96
CA ILE A 2 16.55 -11.84 13.95
C ILE A 2 17.34 -10.80 13.14
N ASN A 3 18.63 -10.68 13.41
CA ASN A 3 19.49 -9.71 12.72
C ASN A 3 20.53 -10.44 11.89
N ASP A 4 20.91 -9.87 10.74
CA ASP A 4 21.93 -10.41 9.83
C ASP A 4 21.67 -11.86 9.39
N ALA A 5 20.40 -12.28 9.41
CA ALA A 5 20.02 -13.65 9.13
C ALA A 5 19.79 -13.86 7.63
N LEU A 6 20.31 -14.97 7.11
CA LEU A 6 19.94 -15.50 5.81
C LEU A 6 19.08 -16.75 5.99
N VAL A 7 17.82 -16.69 5.58
CA VAL A 7 16.90 -17.83 5.60
C VAL A 7 16.56 -18.22 4.17
N LEU A 8 16.81 -19.48 3.81
CA LEU A 8 16.55 -20.02 2.47
C LEU A 8 15.55 -21.18 2.55
N GLY A 9 14.44 -21.05 1.83
CA GLY A 9 13.49 -22.12 1.53
C GLY A 9 13.65 -22.62 0.10
N GLY A 10 13.51 -23.93 -0.12
CA GLY A 10 13.65 -24.55 -1.44
C GLY A 10 12.59 -25.60 -1.77
N ASP A 11 11.68 -25.89 -0.83
CA ASP A 11 10.53 -26.77 -1.03
C ASP A 11 9.25 -25.95 -1.26
N ASP A 12 8.15 -26.63 -1.57
CA ASP A 12 6.85 -26.00 -1.83
C ASP A 12 6.17 -25.46 -0.55
N ARG A 13 6.96 -25.21 0.51
CA ARG A 13 6.51 -24.58 1.76
C ARG A 13 7.20 -23.24 1.89
N CYS A 14 6.60 -22.33 2.63
CA CYS A 14 7.21 -21.04 2.93
C CYS A 14 8.53 -21.18 3.73
N ALA A 15 9.48 -20.27 3.53
CA ALA A 15 10.76 -20.32 4.25
C ALA A 15 10.61 -20.02 5.76
N VAL A 16 9.73 -19.08 6.11
CA VAL A 16 9.35 -18.78 7.50
C VAL A 16 7.83 -18.79 7.61
N SER A 17 7.30 -19.58 8.55
CA SER A 17 5.88 -19.56 8.90
C SER A 17 5.67 -19.09 10.34
N LEU A 18 4.86 -18.06 10.50
CA LEU A 18 4.35 -17.53 11.76
C LEU A 18 2.82 -17.58 11.79
N HIS A 19 2.24 -18.55 11.08
CA HIS A 19 0.79 -18.74 11.00
C HIS A 19 0.18 -18.88 12.39
N SER A 20 -0.81 -18.04 12.70
CA SER A 20 -1.50 -17.99 14.00
C SER A 20 -0.57 -17.80 15.21
N ALA A 21 0.66 -17.32 15.00
CA ALA A 21 1.59 -17.09 16.10
C ALA A 21 1.14 -15.91 16.97
N TYR A 22 1.46 -15.97 18.26
CA TYR A 22 1.29 -14.87 19.19
C TYR A 22 2.64 -14.42 19.73
N ILE A 23 2.93 -13.14 19.56
CA ILE A 23 4.15 -12.48 20.04
C ILE A 23 3.73 -11.39 21.02
N GLY A 24 3.91 -11.64 22.32
CA GLY A 24 3.56 -10.66 23.37
C GLY A 24 4.47 -9.42 23.42
N GLY A 25 5.55 -9.42 22.64
CA GLY A 25 6.48 -8.30 22.48
C GLY A 25 6.56 -7.83 21.04
N GLN A 26 7.79 -7.62 20.55
CA GLN A 26 8.07 -7.15 19.19
C GLN A 26 8.62 -8.27 18.30
N LEU A 27 8.30 -8.22 17.01
CA LEU A 27 8.98 -8.97 15.96
C LEU A 27 9.97 -8.04 15.27
N LEU A 28 11.26 -8.31 15.43
CA LEU A 28 12.34 -7.47 14.94
C LEU A 28 13.18 -8.23 13.92
N GLY A 29 13.37 -7.61 12.76
CA GLY A 29 14.16 -8.09 11.64
C GLY A 29 14.97 -6.96 11.01
N ASP A 30 16.22 -6.80 11.43
CA ASP A 30 17.12 -5.81 10.86
C ASP A 30 18.15 -6.51 9.95
N ASP A 31 18.37 -5.94 8.76
CA ASP A 31 19.41 -6.40 7.82
C ASP A 31 19.29 -7.91 7.47
N MET A 32 18.07 -8.44 7.48
CA MET A 32 17.78 -9.85 7.19
C MET A 32 17.46 -10.09 5.71
N ALA A 33 17.84 -11.26 5.22
CA ALA A 33 17.47 -11.77 3.91
C ALA A 33 16.67 -13.08 4.05
N VAL A 34 15.46 -13.10 3.51
CA VAL A 34 14.61 -14.31 3.45
C VAL A 34 14.26 -14.56 2.01
N ALA A 35 14.65 -15.73 1.50
CA ALA A 35 14.36 -16.12 0.14
C ALA A 35 13.68 -17.49 0.09
N ASN A 36 12.69 -17.62 -0.79
CA ASN A 36 12.13 -18.90 -1.19
C ASN A 36 11.97 -18.93 -2.71
N THR A 37 12.53 -19.95 -3.36
CA THR A 37 12.49 -20.08 -4.82
C THR A 37 11.24 -20.77 -5.33
N SER A 38 10.42 -21.36 -4.46
CA SER A 38 9.28 -22.20 -4.84
C SER A 38 7.94 -21.62 -4.35
N ASP A 39 7.92 -20.99 -3.18
CA ASP A 39 6.70 -20.40 -2.59
C ASP A 39 6.99 -19.06 -1.87
N ALA A 40 6.11 -18.63 -0.97
CA ALA A 40 6.25 -17.44 -0.14
C ALA A 40 7.55 -17.48 0.71
N ALA A 41 8.14 -16.31 0.94
CA ALA A 41 9.30 -16.19 1.81
C ALA A 41 8.87 -16.21 3.27
N LEU A 42 7.86 -15.42 3.62
CA LEU A 42 7.34 -15.29 4.98
C LEU A 42 5.81 -15.30 4.95
N THR A 43 5.20 -16.30 5.60
CA THR A 43 3.76 -16.36 5.84
C THR A 43 3.47 -16.13 7.32
N ALA A 44 2.50 -15.27 7.60
CA ALA A 44 2.14 -14.83 8.94
C ALA A 44 0.64 -14.53 9.01
N ASP A 45 -0.17 -15.41 8.40
CA ASP A 45 -1.63 -15.32 8.47
C ASP A 45 -2.09 -15.39 9.92
N LEU A 46 -3.03 -14.52 10.31
CA LEU A 46 -3.57 -14.46 11.67
C LEU A 46 -2.49 -14.20 12.75
N LEU A 47 -1.30 -13.72 12.37
CA LEU A 47 -0.26 -13.33 13.32
C LEU A 47 -0.80 -12.26 14.27
N ARG A 48 -0.55 -12.44 15.57
CA ARG A 48 -0.82 -11.42 16.58
C ARG A 48 0.47 -10.95 17.22
N VAL A 49 0.71 -9.64 17.19
CA VAL A 49 1.85 -8.99 17.84
C VAL A 49 1.33 -7.89 18.76
N ASP A 50 1.70 -7.94 20.04
CA ASP A 50 1.26 -6.93 21.01
C ASP A 50 2.12 -5.66 21.01
N GLY A 51 3.34 -5.74 20.46
CA GLY A 51 4.18 -4.58 20.14
C GLY A 51 4.26 -4.33 18.64
N ASP A 52 5.46 -3.99 18.19
CA ASP A 52 5.78 -3.63 16.82
C ASP A 52 6.30 -4.80 15.99
N VAL A 53 6.10 -4.70 14.68
CA VAL A 53 6.80 -5.48 13.67
C VAL A 53 7.73 -4.55 12.91
N LEU A 54 9.03 -4.65 13.15
CA LEU A 54 10.05 -3.81 12.54
C LEU A 54 10.91 -4.65 11.60
N LEU A 55 10.75 -4.45 10.30
CA LEU A 55 11.56 -5.07 9.25
C LEU A 55 12.31 -3.97 8.50
N ARG A 56 13.55 -3.71 8.91
CA ARG A 56 14.37 -2.62 8.36
C ARG A 56 15.51 -3.16 7.51
N ARG A 57 15.70 -2.55 6.33
CA ARG A 57 16.76 -2.92 5.38
C ARG A 57 16.73 -4.42 5.05
N THR A 58 15.53 -5.00 4.96
CA THR A 58 15.36 -6.43 4.71
C THR A 58 15.27 -6.72 3.22
N VAL A 59 15.66 -7.92 2.82
CA VAL A 59 15.48 -8.43 1.45
C VAL A 59 14.60 -9.66 1.51
N ILE A 60 13.38 -9.57 1.01
CA ILE A 60 12.39 -10.64 1.05
C ILE A 60 12.03 -11.03 -0.38
N VAL A 61 12.36 -12.27 -0.78
CA VAL A 61 12.16 -12.77 -2.15
C VAL A 61 11.40 -14.07 -2.13
N GLY A 62 10.27 -14.14 -2.82
CA GLY A 62 9.44 -15.34 -2.87
C GLY A 62 8.77 -15.48 -4.24
N ARG A 63 8.04 -16.58 -4.42
CA ARG A 63 7.25 -16.85 -5.65
C ARG A 63 5.81 -17.25 -5.36
N GLY A 64 5.36 -17.12 -4.11
CA GLY A 64 4.03 -17.52 -3.68
C GLY A 64 2.92 -16.70 -4.36
N HIS A 65 1.87 -17.39 -4.83
CA HIS A 65 0.71 -16.74 -5.44
C HIS A 65 -0.08 -15.88 -4.45
N SER A 66 0.01 -16.21 -3.16
CA SER A 66 -0.64 -15.49 -2.05
C SER A 66 0.29 -14.46 -1.38
N GLY A 67 1.37 -14.05 -2.04
CA GLY A 67 2.31 -13.08 -1.50
C GLY A 67 3.69 -13.66 -1.22
N THR A 68 4.73 -12.83 -1.30
CA THR A 68 6.06 -13.18 -0.81
C THR A 68 6.18 -12.91 0.69
N LEU A 69 5.67 -11.76 1.13
CA LEU A 69 5.36 -11.46 2.51
C LEU A 69 3.84 -11.48 2.66
N ALA A 70 3.31 -12.48 3.37
CA ALA A 70 1.87 -12.66 3.58
C ALA A 70 1.50 -12.41 5.04
N LEU A 71 0.65 -11.42 5.29
CA LEU A 71 0.14 -10.99 6.59
C LEU A 71 -1.41 -10.90 6.61
N PRO A 72 -2.17 -11.79 5.95
CA PRO A 72 -3.61 -11.63 5.90
C PRO A 72 -4.23 -11.82 7.28
N ALA A 73 -5.14 -10.92 7.64
CA ALA A 73 -5.82 -10.87 8.93
C ALA A 73 -4.85 -10.85 10.14
N ALA A 74 -3.61 -10.40 9.95
CA ALA A 74 -2.68 -10.18 11.05
C ALA A 74 -3.13 -8.96 11.88
N HIS A 75 -2.82 -9.00 13.18
CA HIS A 75 -3.14 -7.95 14.13
C HIS A 75 -1.88 -7.51 14.87
N ILE A 76 -1.42 -6.30 14.57
CA ILE A 76 -0.24 -5.69 15.16
C ILE A 76 -0.73 -4.51 16.00
N ARG A 77 -0.61 -4.58 17.32
CA ARG A 77 -1.08 -3.51 18.21
C ARG A 77 -0.22 -2.24 18.09
N GLY A 78 1.07 -2.39 17.79
CA GLY A 78 2.00 -1.29 17.56
C GLY A 78 2.10 -0.92 16.08
N HIS A 79 3.33 -0.71 15.61
CA HIS A 79 3.66 -0.27 14.25
C HIS A 79 4.10 -1.45 13.37
N LEU A 80 3.80 -1.38 12.05
CA LEU A 80 4.40 -2.22 11.03
C LEU A 80 5.31 -1.36 10.15
N MET A 81 6.63 -1.53 10.31
CA MET A 81 7.64 -0.74 9.61
C MET A 81 8.40 -1.62 8.63
N LEU A 82 8.32 -1.29 7.33
CA LEU A 82 9.04 -1.97 6.23
C LEU A 82 10.16 -1.09 5.66
N GLY A 83 10.71 -0.20 6.49
CA GLY A 83 11.60 0.88 6.06
C GLY A 83 12.86 0.41 5.34
N ALA A 84 13.15 1.00 4.19
CA ALA A 84 14.29 0.66 3.32
C ALA A 84 14.38 -0.84 2.93
N SER A 85 13.26 -1.57 2.98
CA SER A 85 13.22 -2.99 2.64
C SER A 85 12.91 -3.20 1.16
N ARG A 86 13.45 -4.29 0.59
CA ARG A 86 13.13 -4.76 -0.76
C ARG A 86 12.28 -6.02 -0.68
N ILE A 87 11.10 -5.99 -1.28
CA ILE A 87 10.16 -7.14 -1.30
C ILE A 87 9.86 -7.47 -2.75
N THR A 88 10.18 -8.68 -3.19
CA THR A 88 10.08 -9.07 -4.61
C THR A 88 9.33 -10.39 -4.77
N ASN A 89 8.31 -10.37 -5.61
CA ASN A 89 7.58 -11.55 -6.07
C ASN A 89 7.36 -11.49 -7.59
N PRO A 90 7.98 -12.36 -8.40
CA PRO A 90 7.82 -12.36 -9.84
C PRO A 90 6.54 -13.04 -10.33
N SER A 91 5.76 -13.70 -9.45
CA SER A 91 4.59 -14.52 -9.82
C SER A 91 3.34 -14.24 -8.97
N GLY A 92 3.36 -13.22 -8.12
CA GLY A 92 2.22 -12.83 -7.29
C GLY A 92 2.44 -11.48 -6.61
N PRO A 93 1.63 -11.13 -5.60
CA PRO A 93 1.83 -9.93 -4.79
C PRO A 93 3.18 -9.98 -4.09
N ALA A 94 3.87 -8.84 -3.98
CA ALA A 94 5.05 -8.76 -3.12
C ALA A 94 4.63 -8.79 -1.64
N LEU A 95 3.65 -7.96 -1.29
CA LEU A 95 2.99 -7.93 0.01
C LEU A 95 1.52 -8.25 -0.14
N TYR A 96 1.05 -9.28 0.58
CA TYR A 96 -0.36 -9.64 0.69
C TYR A 96 -0.82 -9.48 2.14
N ALA A 97 -1.54 -8.41 2.44
CA ALA A 97 -1.89 -7.99 3.79
C ALA A 97 -3.38 -7.58 3.87
N THR A 98 -4.24 -8.39 3.28
CA THR A 98 -5.70 -8.19 3.35
C THR A 98 -6.19 -8.28 4.78
N ARG A 99 -7.10 -7.38 5.17
CA ARG A 99 -7.66 -7.30 6.54
C ARG A 99 -6.60 -7.16 7.64
N LEU A 100 -5.41 -6.67 7.30
CA LEU A 100 -4.37 -6.34 8.27
C LEU A 100 -4.88 -5.25 9.21
N HIS A 101 -4.66 -5.40 10.52
CA HIS A 101 -4.90 -4.34 11.49
C HIS A 101 -3.61 -3.89 12.14
N VAL A 102 -3.29 -2.60 12.03
CA VAL A 102 -2.16 -1.95 12.66
C VAL A 102 -2.66 -0.85 13.60
N GLY A 103 -2.34 -0.97 14.89
CA GLY A 103 -2.74 -0.02 15.91
C GLY A 103 -1.99 1.31 15.83
N GLY A 104 -0.78 1.31 15.28
CA GLY A 104 0.01 2.49 14.96
C GLY A 104 0.18 2.67 13.46
N ASP A 105 1.43 2.89 13.04
CA ASP A 105 1.77 3.26 11.67
C ASP A 105 2.07 2.03 10.83
N LEU A 106 1.54 2.02 9.61
CA LEU A 106 1.99 1.15 8.52
C LEU A 106 2.92 1.97 7.60
N SER A 107 4.22 1.72 7.66
CA SER A 107 5.21 2.50 6.91
C SER A 107 5.95 1.67 5.87
N PHE A 108 5.95 2.19 4.65
CA PHE A 108 6.71 1.73 3.49
C PHE A 108 7.87 2.67 3.15
N ARG A 109 8.30 3.50 4.11
CA ARG A 109 9.29 4.55 3.88
C ARG A 109 10.55 4.02 3.20
N MET A 110 10.92 4.56 2.04
CA MET A 110 12.07 4.13 1.22
C MET A 110 12.03 2.65 0.79
N ALA A 111 10.88 1.97 0.86
CA ALA A 111 10.77 0.58 0.45
C ALA A 111 10.75 0.44 -1.08
N ASP A 112 11.24 -0.70 -1.57
CA ASP A 112 11.28 -1.07 -2.98
C ASP A 112 10.51 -2.37 -3.19
N VAL A 113 9.30 -2.24 -3.72
CA VAL A 113 8.33 -3.33 -3.81
C VAL A 113 8.08 -3.71 -5.27
N ARG A 114 8.31 -4.98 -5.62
CA ARG A 114 8.10 -5.50 -6.98
C ARG A 114 7.22 -6.74 -6.95
N GLY A 115 6.02 -6.63 -7.50
CA GLY A 115 5.08 -7.74 -7.66
C GLY A 115 4.77 -8.01 -9.13
N THR A 116 4.17 -9.16 -9.41
CA THR A 116 3.51 -9.48 -10.69
C THR A 116 2.15 -10.06 -10.34
N SER A 117 1.14 -9.22 -10.18
CA SER A 117 -0.17 -9.63 -9.65
C SER A 117 -1.32 -8.84 -10.25
N GLU A 118 -2.43 -9.51 -10.54
CA GLU A 118 -3.68 -8.84 -10.93
C GLU A 118 -4.34 -8.13 -9.74
N THR A 119 -3.99 -8.49 -8.50
CA THR A 119 -4.60 -7.96 -7.26
C THR A 119 -3.74 -6.93 -6.54
N GLY A 120 -2.66 -6.45 -7.16
CA GLY A 120 -1.75 -5.49 -6.53
C GLY A 120 -0.37 -6.06 -6.21
N ALA A 121 0.69 -5.27 -6.41
CA ALA A 121 2.01 -5.61 -5.84
C ALA A 121 1.99 -5.49 -4.31
N VAL A 122 1.28 -4.50 -3.80
CA VAL A 122 0.91 -4.35 -2.39
C VAL A 122 -0.60 -4.45 -2.29
N ASN A 123 -1.11 -5.53 -1.70
CA ASN A 123 -2.53 -5.69 -1.45
C ASN A 123 -2.84 -5.45 0.04
N LEU A 124 -3.59 -4.38 0.31
CA LEU A 124 -4.03 -3.97 1.64
C LEU A 124 -5.56 -4.00 1.77
N ALA A 125 -6.27 -4.75 0.91
CA ALA A 125 -7.72 -4.70 0.87
C ALA A 125 -8.34 -4.95 2.27
N ALA A 126 -9.22 -4.05 2.69
CA ALA A 126 -9.86 -4.00 4.00
C ALA A 126 -8.90 -3.89 5.21
N ALA A 127 -7.67 -3.40 5.00
CA ALA A 127 -6.74 -3.14 6.09
C ALA A 127 -7.09 -1.86 6.86
N GLU A 128 -6.71 -1.82 8.13
CA GLU A 128 -6.85 -0.65 9.00
C GLU A 128 -5.50 -0.29 9.60
N ALA A 129 -5.15 1.00 9.59
CA ALA A 129 -3.94 1.52 10.20
C ALA A 129 -4.22 2.86 10.90
N GLY A 130 -3.38 3.23 11.87
CA GLY A 130 -3.34 4.60 12.41
C GLY A 130 -2.90 5.56 11.32
N GLN A 131 -1.70 5.33 10.80
CA GLN A 131 -1.13 6.08 9.68
C GLN A 131 -0.70 5.13 8.57
N LEU A 132 -0.69 5.65 7.34
CA LEU A 132 -0.11 4.99 6.18
C LEU A 132 0.95 5.91 5.58
N ASP A 133 2.21 5.47 5.62
CA ASP A 133 3.35 6.24 5.13
C ASP A 133 3.94 5.58 3.88
N CYS A 134 3.72 6.21 2.72
CA CYS A 134 4.27 5.79 1.43
C CYS A 134 5.41 6.70 0.95
N ASP A 135 6.04 7.47 1.86
CA ASP A 135 7.13 8.36 1.49
C ASP A 135 8.32 7.60 0.90
N GLU A 136 8.85 8.09 -0.22
CA GLU A 136 9.91 7.43 -1.00
C GLU A 136 9.63 5.94 -1.37
N LEU A 137 8.37 5.50 -1.33
CA LEU A 137 8.00 4.14 -1.77
C LEU A 137 8.17 4.04 -3.29
N THR A 138 8.98 3.08 -3.72
CA THR A 138 9.00 2.63 -5.12
C THR A 138 8.22 1.34 -5.23
N VAL A 139 7.20 1.31 -6.09
CA VAL A 139 6.40 0.11 -6.35
C VAL A 139 6.31 -0.17 -7.85
N ARG A 140 6.40 -1.44 -8.23
CA ARG A 140 6.25 -1.89 -9.63
C ARG A 140 5.37 -3.12 -9.68
N ASN A 141 4.42 -3.09 -10.62
CA ASN A 141 3.58 -4.23 -10.97
C ASN A 141 3.22 -4.18 -12.46
N PRO A 142 3.76 -5.06 -13.31
CA PRO A 142 3.47 -5.04 -14.74
C PRO A 142 2.10 -5.68 -15.09
N SER A 143 1.48 -6.42 -14.17
CA SER A 143 0.28 -7.23 -14.46
C SER A 143 -0.99 -6.73 -13.79
N GLY A 144 -0.96 -5.60 -13.09
CA GLY A 144 -2.12 -5.07 -12.37
C GLY A 144 -1.79 -3.82 -11.56
N PRO A 145 -2.60 -3.47 -10.56
CA PRO A 145 -2.40 -2.25 -9.79
C PRO A 145 -1.10 -2.28 -8.98
N LEU A 146 -0.52 -1.13 -8.70
CA LEU A 146 0.61 -1.01 -7.78
C LEU A 146 0.15 -1.29 -6.35
N LEU A 147 -0.93 -0.62 -5.95
CA LEU A 147 -1.52 -0.67 -4.62
C LEU A 147 -3.01 -0.98 -4.73
N ASP A 148 -3.44 -2.02 -4.02
CA ASP A 148 -4.85 -2.26 -3.75
C ASP A 148 -5.20 -1.73 -2.35
N LEU A 149 -5.90 -0.60 -2.33
CA LEU A 149 -6.37 0.10 -1.12
C LEU A 149 -7.89 -0.02 -0.97
N GLU A 150 -8.52 -1.03 -1.58
CA GLU A 150 -9.95 -1.25 -1.46
C GLU A 150 -10.35 -1.37 0.02
N ASN A 151 -11.35 -0.58 0.44
CA ASN A 151 -11.87 -0.55 1.82
C ASN A 151 -10.82 -0.30 2.91
N VAL A 152 -9.65 0.27 2.57
CA VAL A 152 -8.63 0.61 3.56
C VAL A 152 -9.12 1.77 4.44
N ARG A 153 -8.86 1.68 5.74
CA ARG A 153 -9.12 2.78 6.68
C ARG A 153 -7.82 3.27 7.31
N VAL A 154 -7.47 4.51 7.03
CA VAL A 154 -6.39 5.22 7.72
C VAL A 154 -7.02 6.18 8.73
N ARG A 155 -6.79 5.93 10.01
CA ARG A 155 -7.47 6.65 11.10
C ARG A 155 -6.97 8.08 11.27
N ASP A 156 -5.71 8.34 10.97
CA ASP A 156 -5.09 9.63 11.22
C ASP A 156 -4.63 10.25 9.89
N VAL A 157 -3.42 9.91 9.44
CA VAL A 157 -2.77 10.58 8.31
C VAL A 157 -2.32 9.56 7.27
N MET A 158 -2.56 9.86 6.00
CA MET A 158 -1.96 9.16 4.87
C MET A 158 -0.94 10.08 4.18
N VAL A 159 0.33 9.70 4.25
CA VAL A 159 1.43 10.34 3.51
C VAL A 159 1.54 9.62 2.17
N PHE A 160 1.24 10.32 1.07
CA PHE A 160 1.17 9.68 -0.24
C PHE A 160 1.64 10.61 -1.36
N PRO A 161 2.95 10.67 -1.65
CA PRO A 161 3.47 11.43 -2.78
C PRO A 161 2.88 10.95 -4.12
N ALA A 162 2.52 11.89 -5.00
CA ALA A 162 1.93 11.54 -6.30
C ALA A 162 2.86 10.65 -7.15
N ALA A 163 4.18 10.80 -6.98
CA ALA A 163 5.21 10.03 -7.66
C ALA A 163 5.14 8.51 -7.39
N VAL A 164 4.48 8.07 -6.30
CA VAL A 164 4.27 6.64 -6.00
C VAL A 164 3.48 5.96 -7.13
N ALA A 165 2.55 6.68 -7.76
CA ALA A 165 1.65 6.13 -8.78
C ALA A 165 1.75 6.84 -10.15
N CYS A 166 2.11 8.12 -10.17
CA CYS A 166 2.18 8.94 -11.37
C CYS A 166 3.64 9.20 -11.76
N THR A 167 4.23 8.28 -12.54
CA THR A 167 5.63 8.38 -12.99
C THR A 167 5.76 8.84 -14.44
N THR A 168 5.07 8.22 -15.40
CA THR A 168 4.99 8.72 -16.81
C THR A 168 3.77 8.21 -17.60
N ASP A 169 3.25 7.01 -17.33
CA ASP A 169 2.37 6.31 -18.29
C ASP A 169 0.87 6.30 -17.93
N HIS A 170 0.43 7.05 -16.92
CA HIS A 170 -0.97 7.10 -16.43
C HIS A 170 -1.73 5.76 -16.54
N THR A 171 -1.10 4.70 -16.07
CA THR A 171 -1.72 3.39 -16.05
C THR A 171 -2.74 3.34 -14.93
N GLN A 172 -3.85 2.63 -15.15
CA GLN A 172 -4.86 2.38 -14.12
C GLN A 172 -4.28 1.45 -13.07
N ASN A 173 -3.58 2.04 -12.10
CA ASN A 173 -2.60 1.35 -11.27
C ASN A 173 -2.91 1.48 -9.77
N LEU A 174 -4.07 1.97 -9.39
CA LEU A 174 -4.54 2.08 -8.02
C LEU A 174 -5.98 1.56 -7.89
N VAL A 175 -6.25 0.85 -6.80
CA VAL A 175 -7.62 0.57 -6.35
C VAL A 175 -7.86 1.38 -5.07
N MET A 176 -8.91 2.19 -5.06
CA MET A 176 -9.23 3.11 -3.95
C MET A 176 -10.70 3.05 -3.55
N ASP A 177 -11.46 2.06 -4.05
CA ASP A 177 -12.89 1.96 -3.74
C ASP A 177 -13.07 1.73 -2.24
N GLY A 178 -13.83 2.60 -1.56
CA GLY A 178 -14.03 2.50 -0.12
C GLY A 178 -12.83 2.91 0.75
N LEU A 179 -11.74 3.43 0.16
CA LEU A 179 -10.62 4.00 0.93
C LEU A 179 -11.14 5.16 1.78
N VAL A 180 -10.87 5.15 3.08
CA VAL A 180 -11.21 6.22 4.04
C VAL A 180 -9.93 6.78 4.67
N VAL A 181 -9.71 8.09 4.52
CA VAL A 181 -8.61 8.83 5.12
C VAL A 181 -9.13 10.12 5.76
N ASN A 182 -8.49 10.55 6.85
CA ASN A 182 -8.85 11.78 7.56
C ASN A 182 -7.97 12.97 7.19
N GLU A 183 -6.72 12.72 6.78
CA GLU A 183 -5.78 13.75 6.35
C GLU A 183 -4.84 13.16 5.27
N LEU A 184 -4.55 13.97 4.25
CA LEU A 184 -3.56 13.68 3.21
C LEU A 184 -2.33 14.57 3.42
N ARG A 185 -1.14 13.99 3.33
CA ARG A 185 0.15 14.71 3.35
C ARG A 185 1.02 14.35 2.16
N ASP A 186 1.90 15.28 1.82
CA ASP A 186 2.81 15.21 0.66
C ASP A 186 2.11 15.04 -0.69
N ILE A 187 0.83 15.41 -0.75
CA ILE A 187 0.02 15.49 -1.95
C ILE A 187 -1.05 16.55 -1.80
N ASP A 188 -1.16 17.43 -2.79
CA ASP A 188 -2.23 18.41 -2.84
C ASP A 188 -3.52 17.82 -3.43
N TRP A 189 -4.62 18.53 -3.27
CA TRP A 189 -5.93 18.07 -3.72
C TRP A 189 -6.02 17.91 -5.25
N ARG A 190 -5.23 18.64 -6.04
CA ARG A 190 -5.25 18.55 -7.51
C ARG A 190 -4.53 17.28 -7.95
N ALA A 191 -3.39 16.99 -7.35
CA ALA A 191 -2.64 15.77 -7.55
C ALA A 191 -3.45 14.55 -7.09
N TRP A 192 -4.12 14.62 -5.93
CA TRP A 192 -5.02 13.54 -5.51
C TRP A 192 -6.21 13.37 -6.47
N LEU A 193 -6.83 14.47 -6.91
CA LEU A 193 -7.89 14.45 -7.91
C LEU A 193 -7.41 13.81 -9.23
N HIS A 194 -6.18 14.10 -9.65
CA HIS A 194 -5.54 13.50 -10.82
C HIS A 194 -5.42 11.97 -10.66
N LEU A 195 -4.95 11.49 -9.50
CA LEU A 195 -4.86 10.07 -9.21
C LEU A 195 -6.22 9.36 -9.29
N ILE A 196 -7.25 9.85 -8.59
CA ILE A 196 -8.59 9.24 -8.62
C ILE A 196 -9.30 9.37 -9.99
N THR A 197 -8.77 10.18 -10.89
CA THR A 197 -9.32 10.36 -12.24
C THR A 197 -8.64 9.48 -13.27
N HIS A 198 -7.31 9.39 -13.21
CA HIS A 198 -6.51 8.77 -14.27
C HIS A 198 -5.85 7.45 -13.85
N HIS A 199 -5.70 7.20 -12.55
CA HIS A 199 -4.96 6.04 -12.03
C HIS A 199 -5.86 4.97 -11.41
N THR A 200 -7.18 5.15 -11.40
CA THR A 200 -8.14 4.13 -10.98
C THR A 200 -8.84 3.50 -12.18
N GLU A 201 -9.05 2.18 -12.17
CA GLU A 201 -9.63 1.45 -13.31
C GLU A 201 -11.03 1.94 -13.68
N ARG A 202 -11.85 2.22 -12.67
CA ARG A 202 -13.26 2.52 -12.85
C ARG A 202 -13.64 3.75 -12.07
N TYR A 203 -14.53 4.55 -12.66
CA TYR A 203 -15.17 5.64 -11.95
C TYR A 203 -15.94 5.10 -10.73
N ARG A 204 -15.68 5.72 -9.59
CA ARG A 204 -16.40 5.54 -8.33
C ARG A 204 -16.67 6.92 -7.73
N PRO A 205 -17.90 7.24 -7.30
CA PRO A 205 -18.17 8.55 -6.70
C PRO A 205 -17.47 8.76 -5.36
N GLN A 206 -17.27 7.70 -4.58
CA GLN A 206 -16.83 7.79 -3.18
C GLN A 206 -15.45 8.47 -3.02
N PRO A 207 -14.39 8.15 -3.79
CA PRO A 207 -13.10 8.85 -3.67
C PRO A 207 -13.17 10.37 -3.91
N TYR A 208 -14.04 10.81 -4.83
CA TYR A 208 -14.26 12.24 -5.10
C TYR A 208 -15.01 12.92 -3.94
N GLN A 209 -16.01 12.24 -3.38
CA GLN A 209 -16.76 12.73 -2.23
C GLN A 209 -15.86 12.89 -0.99
N GLN A 210 -14.96 11.93 -0.79
CA GLN A 210 -13.99 11.98 0.30
C GLN A 210 -13.00 13.13 0.14
N LEU A 211 -12.41 13.31 -1.05
CA LEU A 211 -11.55 14.47 -1.32
C LEU A 211 -12.30 15.79 -1.07
N ALA A 212 -13.55 15.88 -1.54
CA ALA A 212 -14.36 17.07 -1.29
C ALA A 212 -14.66 17.27 0.21
N ALA A 213 -14.80 16.21 1.00
CA ALA A 213 -14.99 16.29 2.45
C ALA A 213 -13.72 16.78 3.15
N LEU A 214 -12.55 16.26 2.77
CA LEU A 214 -11.24 16.70 3.27
C LEU A 214 -11.02 18.20 3.03
N GLU A 215 -11.27 18.65 1.79
CA GLU A 215 -11.12 20.07 1.44
C GLU A 215 -12.11 20.97 2.19
N ARG A 216 -13.35 20.52 2.45
CA ARG A 216 -14.28 21.27 3.30
C ARG A 216 -13.81 21.33 4.75
N ALA A 217 -13.32 20.22 5.30
CA ALA A 217 -12.81 20.17 6.66
C ALA A 217 -11.59 21.10 6.86
N ALA A 218 -10.78 21.29 5.80
CA ALA A 218 -9.67 22.23 5.77
C ALA A 218 -10.09 23.70 5.51
N GLY A 219 -11.38 23.99 5.28
CA GLY A 219 -11.89 25.33 4.98
C GLY A 219 -11.77 25.75 3.50
N HIS A 220 -11.42 24.83 2.60
CA HIS A 220 -11.25 25.07 1.17
C HIS A 220 -12.50 24.75 0.34
N ASP A 221 -13.63 25.40 0.65
CA ASP A 221 -14.92 25.15 -0.01
C ASP A 221 -14.90 25.30 -1.54
N GLY A 222 -14.02 26.19 -2.05
CA GLY A 222 -13.80 26.37 -3.49
C GLY A 222 -13.26 25.11 -4.16
N ASN A 223 -12.34 24.39 -3.51
CA ASN A 223 -11.75 23.15 -4.00
C ASN A 223 -12.79 22.02 -3.94
N ALA A 224 -13.53 21.90 -2.84
CA ALA A 224 -14.58 20.90 -2.66
C ALA A 224 -15.68 20.97 -3.74
N ARG A 225 -16.09 22.19 -4.14
CA ARG A 225 -17.02 22.38 -5.27
C ARG A 225 -16.42 21.89 -6.59
N ARG A 226 -15.13 22.14 -6.82
CA ARG A 226 -14.43 21.66 -8.03
C ARG A 226 -14.37 20.14 -8.06
N CYS A 227 -14.00 19.47 -6.97
CA CYS A 227 -13.99 18.01 -6.87
C CYS A 227 -15.38 17.41 -7.19
N SER A 228 -16.43 17.99 -6.59
CA SER A 228 -17.82 17.55 -6.81
C SER A 228 -18.25 17.75 -8.27
N SER A 229 -17.89 18.88 -8.88
CA SER A 229 -18.18 19.14 -10.30
C SER A 229 -17.44 18.21 -11.26
N HIS A 230 -16.20 17.80 -10.93
CA HIS A 230 -15.46 16.84 -11.73
C HIS A 230 -16.12 15.48 -11.67
N SER A 231 -16.50 15.00 -10.49
CA SER A 231 -17.27 13.76 -10.31
C SER A 231 -18.52 13.71 -11.22
N SER A 232 -19.30 14.80 -11.30
CA SER A 232 -20.47 14.88 -12.18
C SER A 232 -20.14 14.89 -13.68
N LYS A 233 -18.95 15.35 -14.08
CA LYS A 233 -18.49 15.38 -15.48
C LYS A 233 -17.83 14.07 -15.90
N THR A 234 -17.05 13.45 -15.02
CA THR A 234 -16.42 12.14 -15.27
C THR A 234 -17.48 11.05 -15.47
N SER A 235 -18.67 11.18 -14.87
CA SER A 235 -19.80 10.30 -15.17
C SER A 235 -20.41 10.50 -16.56
N ALA A 236 -20.02 11.54 -17.31
CA ALA A 236 -20.67 11.97 -18.55
C ALA A 236 -19.80 11.96 -19.82
N ALA A 237 -18.46 12.02 -19.76
CA ALA A 237 -17.58 11.88 -20.93
C ALA A 237 -16.09 11.71 -20.55
N ALA A 238 -15.29 11.18 -21.49
CA ALA A 238 -13.84 11.00 -21.37
C ALA A 238 -13.10 12.33 -21.10
N LEU A 239 -12.25 12.34 -20.07
CA LEU A 239 -11.53 13.52 -19.60
C LEU A 239 -10.16 13.67 -20.29
N PRO A 240 -9.70 14.93 -20.51
CA PRO A 240 -8.47 15.22 -21.22
C PRO A 240 -7.20 14.93 -20.39
N THR A 241 -6.09 14.82 -21.12
CA THR A 241 -4.72 14.52 -20.67
C THR A 241 -4.13 15.54 -19.71
N CYS A 242 -3.08 15.08 -19.01
CA CYS A 242 -2.19 15.78 -18.09
C CYS A 242 -2.15 17.31 -18.26
N TRP A 243 -2.26 18.01 -17.13
CA TRP A 243 -2.22 19.46 -17.02
C TRP A 243 -1.07 20.06 -17.85
N ALA A 244 -1.41 20.99 -18.74
CA ALA A 244 -0.48 21.66 -19.66
C ALA A 244 0.46 22.68 -18.99
N ASP A 245 0.36 22.89 -17.67
CA ASP A 245 1.10 23.94 -16.97
C ASP A 245 1.90 23.37 -15.80
N GLY A 246 3.09 22.88 -16.10
CA GLY A 246 4.24 22.92 -15.18
C GLY A 246 4.28 21.87 -14.07
N GLY A 247 4.77 20.66 -14.43
CA GLY A 247 5.54 19.80 -13.53
C GLY A 247 4.74 18.85 -12.64
N CYS A 248 4.83 17.54 -12.94
CA CYS A 248 4.79 16.53 -11.89
C CYS A 248 6.11 16.63 -11.12
N ALA A 249 6.15 17.50 -10.13
CA ALA A 249 7.23 17.57 -9.15
C ALA A 249 6.63 17.90 -7.79
#